data_AF-A0A3C0SQU1-F1
#
_entry.id   AF-A0A3C0SQU1-F1
#
_cell.length_a   1.000
_cell.length_b   1.000
_cell.length_c   1.000
_cell.angle_alpha   90.00
_cell.angle_beta   90.00
_cell.angle_gamma   90.00
#
_symmetry.space_group_name_H-M   'P 1'
#
loop_
_entity.id
_entity.type
_entity.pdbx_description
1 polymer ?
#
loop_
_entity_poly.entity_id
_entity_poly.type
_entity_poly.pdbx_seq_one_letter_code
_entity_poly.pdbx_strand_id
1 'polypeptide(L)' 'MTEEKRNLYLVNSPWDFESVIDAIITGEYEIIGCEVVESGIGRLYFEPWAYPYGGAEPLVQLIMPFNIKIIRVEK' A
#
# COMPACT_ATOMS: atom_id res chain seq x y z
N MET A 1 14.80 8.65 12.32
CA MET A 1 15.00 8.11 10.95
C MET A 1 14.47 9.14 9.97
N THR A 2 15.21 9.54 8.93
CA THR A 2 14.63 10.39 7.86
C THR A 2 13.89 9.52 6.84
N GLU A 3 12.92 10.07 6.13
CA GLU A 3 12.11 9.34 5.13
C GLU A 3 12.97 8.74 4.02
N GLU A 4 13.97 9.49 3.55
CA GLU A 4 14.97 9.01 2.58
C GLU A 4 15.76 7.80 3.09
N LYS A 5 16.17 7.81 4.37
CA LYS A 5 16.90 6.69 4.99
C LYS A 5 16.01 5.46 5.16
N ARG A 6 14.73 5.65 5.47
CA ARG A 6 13.73 4.56 5.53
C ARG A 6 13.54 3.92 4.15
N ASN A 7 13.36 4.74 3.12
CA ASN A 7 13.16 4.25 1.76
C ASN A 7 14.40 3.49 1.26
N LEU A 8 15.61 4.01 1.53
CA LEU A 8 16.86 3.32 1.21
C LEU A 8 16.98 1.96 1.93
N TYR A 9 16.54 1.87 3.19
CA TYR A 9 16.53 0.60 3.93
C TYR A 9 15.57 -0.42 3.32
N LEU A 10 14.35 -0.01 2.97
CA LEU A 10 13.33 -0.89 2.38
C LEU A 10 13.75 -1.41 0.99
N VAL A 11 14.47 -0.60 0.22
CA VAL A 11 15.07 -1.02 -1.06
C VAL A 11 16.18 -2.06 -0.86
N ASN A 12 17.00 -1.91 0.18
CA ASN A 12 18.14 -2.80 0.46
C ASN A 12 17.76 -4.09 1.21
N SER A 13 16.59 -4.11 1.86
CA SER A 13 16.03 -5.27 2.55
C SER A 13 14.56 -5.41 2.18
N PRO A 14 14.25 -5.75 0.92
CA PRO A 14 12.87 -5.83 0.46
C PRO A 14 12.17 -6.95 1.23
N TRP A 15 10.93 -6.69 1.61
CA TRP A 15 10.02 -7.77 1.98
C TRP A 15 9.82 -8.64 0.74
N ASP A 16 9.72 -9.94 0.94
CA ASP A 16 9.27 -10.79 -0.15
C ASP A 16 7.82 -10.42 -0.53
N PHE A 17 7.48 -10.63 -1.79
CA PHE A 17 6.19 -10.20 -2.34
C PHE A 17 5.00 -10.87 -1.63
N GLU A 18 5.15 -12.14 -1.24
CA GLU A 18 4.10 -12.92 -0.57
C GLU A 18 3.78 -12.32 0.79
N SER A 19 4.79 -12.04 1.62
CA SER A 19 4.63 -11.37 2.92
C SER A 19 3.91 -10.02 2.81
N VAL A 20 4.07 -9.30 1.70
CA VAL A 20 3.40 -8.02 1.49
C VAL A 20 1.94 -8.22 1.09
N ILE A 21 1.65 -9.18 0.23
CA ILE A 21 0.26 -9.55 -0.07
C ILE A 21 -0.43 -10.03 1.20
N ASP A 22 0.22 -10.86 2.02
CA ASP A 22 -0.29 -11.30 3.31
C ASP A 22 -0.61 -10.12 4.23
N ALA A 23 0.32 -9.16 4.37
CA ALA A 23 0.09 -7.96 5.16
C ALA A 23 -1.06 -7.10 4.62
N ILE A 24 -1.27 -7.06 3.30
CA ILE A 24 -2.39 -6.35 2.69
C ILE A 24 -3.71 -7.06 3.00
N ILE A 25 -3.79 -8.38 2.84
CA ILE A 25 -5.06 -9.11 3.06
C ILE A 25 -5.45 -9.23 4.54
N THR A 26 -4.49 -9.11 5.47
CA THR A 26 -4.76 -9.15 6.92
C THR A 26 -4.88 -7.77 7.56
N GLY A 27 -4.95 -6.70 6.78
CA GLY A 27 -5.09 -5.34 7.30
C GLY A 27 -6.45 -5.07 7.98
N GLU A 28 -6.54 -3.98 8.74
CA GLU A 28 -7.81 -3.53 9.36
C GLU A 28 -8.71 -2.77 8.37
N TYR A 29 -8.99 -3.42 7.25
CA TYR A 29 -9.84 -2.95 6.18
C TYR A 29 -10.37 -4.12 5.34
N GLU A 30 -11.44 -3.87 4.61
CA GLU A 30 -11.95 -4.80 3.60
C GLU A 30 -11.50 -4.36 2.21
N ILE A 31 -10.86 -5.23 1.42
CA ILE A 31 -10.64 -4.95 0.00
C ILE A 31 -11.94 -5.22 -0.76
N ILE A 32 -12.56 -4.17 -1.29
CA ILE A 32 -13.87 -4.25 -1.96
C ILE A 32 -13.76 -4.34 -3.48
N GLY A 33 -12.59 -4.06 -4.06
CA GLY A 33 -12.37 -4.22 -5.49
C GLY A 33 -10.99 -3.77 -5.96
N CYS A 34 -10.57 -4.26 -7.13
CA CYS A 34 -9.35 -3.83 -7.81
C CYS A 34 -9.61 -3.84 -9.32
N GLU A 35 -9.26 -2.75 -10.00
CA GLU A 35 -9.42 -2.64 -11.45
C GLU A 35 -8.21 -2.02 -12.12
N VAL A 36 -7.97 -2.41 -13.37
CA VAL A 36 -7.00 -1.75 -14.25
C VAL A 36 -7.73 -0.60 -14.94
N VAL A 37 -7.29 0.63 -14.69
CA VAL A 37 -7.89 1.83 -15.30
C VAL A 37 -7.33 2.03 -16.70
N GLU A 38 -6.01 1.86 -16.86
CA GLU A 38 -5.31 1.87 -18.15
C GLU A 38 -3.95 1.15 -18.02
N SER A 39 -3.19 1.08 -19.12
CA SER A 39 -1.89 0.39 -19.12
C SER A 39 -0.93 0.97 -18.05
N GLY A 40 -0.59 0.15 -17.05
CA GLY A 40 0.29 0.54 -15.96
C GLY A 40 -0.37 1.35 -14.83
N ILE A 41 -1.70 1.57 -14.88
CA ILE A 41 -2.45 2.26 -13.82
C ILE A 41 -3.58 1.35 -13.32
N GLY A 42 -3.51 1.01 -12.03
CA GLY A 42 -4.57 0.31 -11.32
C GLY A 42 -5.23 1.20 -10.27
N ARG A 43 -6.45 0.82 -9.88
CA ARG A 43 -7.18 1.39 -8.76
C ARG A 43 -7.59 0.27 -7.80
N LEU A 44 -7.30 0.47 -6.52
CA LEU A 44 -7.68 -0.41 -5.42
C LEU A 44 -8.72 0.29 -4.57
N TYR A 45 -9.83 -0.40 -4.31
CA TYR A 45 -10.93 0.06 -3.48
C TYR A 45 -10.91 -0.72 -2.17
N PHE A 46 -11.02 -0.02 -1.04
CA PHE A 46 -11.04 -0.65 0.27
C PHE A 46 -11.89 0.15 1.26
N GLU A 47 -12.44 -0.52 2.26
CA GLU A 47 -13.24 0.05 3.35
C GLU A 47 -12.45 -0.06 4.66
N PRO A 48 -11.94 1.05 5.23
CA PRO A 48 -11.16 1.02 6.47
C PRO A 48 -12.05 0.79 7.70
N TRP A 49 -11.66 -0.13 8.58
CA TRP A 49 -12.40 -0.43 9.81
C TRP A 49 -11.89 0.36 11.03
N ALA A 50 -10.66 0.86 10.96
CA ALA A 50 -9.97 1.49 12.08
C ALA A 50 -10.13 3.03 12.15
N TYR A 51 -11.21 3.58 11.58
CA TYR A 51 -11.48 5.02 11.68
C TYR A 51 -11.54 5.49 13.15
N PRO A 52 -10.97 6.66 13.52
CA PRO A 52 -10.32 7.67 12.66
C PRO A 52 -8.81 7.47 12.45
N TYR A 53 -8.24 6.40 13.00
CA TYR A 53 -6.78 6.20 13.06
C TYR A 53 -6.23 5.32 11.92
N GLY A 54 -7.09 4.54 11.25
CA GLY A 54 -6.77 3.74 10.09
C GLY A 54 -7.34 4.36 8.82
N GLY A 55 -6.45 4.94 8.01
CA GLY A 55 -6.73 5.43 6.66
C GLY A 55 -5.93 4.64 5.61
N ALA A 56 -5.65 5.28 4.48
CA ALA A 56 -4.88 4.67 3.39
C ALA A 56 -3.38 4.55 3.69
N GLU A 57 -2.88 5.24 4.72
CA GLU A 57 -1.46 5.41 4.98
C GLU A 57 -0.72 4.07 5.18
N PRO A 58 -1.21 3.10 5.99
CA PRO A 58 -0.54 1.81 6.14
C PRO A 58 -0.43 1.04 4.82
N LEU A 59 -1.52 1.02 4.03
CA LEU A 59 -1.56 0.38 2.73
C LEU A 59 -0.55 1.01 1.75
N VAL A 60 -0.49 2.35 1.71
CA VAL A 60 0.48 3.10 0.90
C VAL A 60 1.92 2.76 1.30
N GLN A 61 2.21 2.65 2.60
CA GLN A 61 3.55 2.28 3.07
C GLN A 61 3.95 0.86 2.67
N LEU A 62 3.00 -0.09 2.65
CA LEU A 62 3.26 -1.48 2.26
C LEU A 62 3.65 -1.63 0.79
N ILE A 63 3.07 -0.84 -0.10
CA ILE A 63 3.30 -0.95 -1.55
C ILE A 63 4.43 -0.06 -2.07
N MET A 64 4.85 0.94 -1.30
CA MET A 64 5.93 1.87 -1.66
C MET A 64 7.26 1.17 -2.05
N PRO A 65 7.71 0.08 -1.39
CA PRO A 65 8.97 -0.59 -1.74
C PRO A 65 8.98 -1.26 -3.13
N PHE A 66 7.82 -1.55 -3.71
CA PHE A 66 7.70 -2.25 -5.01
C PHE A 66 7.81 -1.32 -6.21
N ASN A 67 8.33 -0.10 -6.00
CA ASN A 67 8.46 0.92 -7.04
C ASN A 67 7.11 1.30 -7.67
N ILE A 68 6.02 1.10 -6.92
CA ILE A 68 4.65 1.51 -7.29
C ILE A 68 4.50 2.98 -6.92
N LYS A 69 4.07 3.78 -7.89
CA LYS A 69 3.80 5.21 -7.69
C LYS A 69 2.33 5.42 -7.33
N ILE A 70 2.08 6.01 -6.17
CA ILE A 70 0.73 6.45 -5.80
C ILE A 70 0.39 7.73 -6.57
N ILE A 71 -0.63 7.65 -7.42
CA ILE A 71 -1.08 8.79 -8.24
C ILE A 71 -2.04 9.67 -7.45
N ARG A 72 -3.00 9.04 -6.76
CA ARG A 72 -4.04 9.73 -5.99
C ARG A 72 -4.59 8.81 -4.90
N VAL A 73 -4.99 9.40 -3.78
CA VAL A 73 -5.80 8.77 -2.73
C VAL A 73 -7.10 9.57 -2.63
N GLU A 74 -8.23 8.89 -2.68
CA GLU A 74 -9.57 9.47 -2.60
C GLU A 74 -10.25 8.96 -1.31
N LYS A 75 -11.10 9.78 -0.71
CA LYS A 75 -11.91 9.41 0.46
C LYS A 75 -13.33 9.12 0.02
#